data_AF-A0A844WT77-F1
#
_entry.id   AF-A0A844WT77-F1
#
_cell.length_a   1.000
_cell.length_b   1.000
_cell.length_c   1.000
_cell.angle_alpha   90.00
_cell.angle_beta   90.00
_cell.angle_gamma   90.00
#
_symmetry.space_group_name_H-M   'P 1'
#
loop_
_entity.id
_entity.type
_entity.pdbx_description
1 polymer ?
#
loop_
_entity_poly.entity_id
_entity_poly.type
_entity_poly.pdbx_seq_one_letter_code
_entity_poly.pdbx_strand_id
1 'polypeptide(L)'
;MRYYYHIDLNGCPEELTDENGDILWECSYQLWGKHIHEIEHQPIEQNLRYQGQYLDRETGLHYNTFRYYDPDIGRFTQPDPIGLLGGLNLTEYDELIKTEKWTSPPSTLEGKWFAESYKDAITWGEKMGHGGNFHVVQVSVPDNIADAAYKNPRLDGIGKARFIDNVVLNKAKIKPKWSKYIRQPKC
;
A
#
# COMPACT_ATOMS: atom_id res chain seq x y z
N MET A 1 -2.74 19.18 -32.19
CA MET A 1 -1.69 18.87 -31.22
C MET A 1 -2.11 17.69 -30.38
N ARG A 2 -1.62 16.53 -30.78
CA ARG A 2 -1.73 15.27 -30.04
C ARG A 2 -0.37 14.95 -29.44
N TYR A 3 -0.38 14.34 -28.25
CA TYR A 3 0.81 13.88 -27.57
C TYR A 3 0.74 12.37 -27.40
N TYR A 4 1.88 11.72 -27.58
CA TYR A 4 2.00 10.26 -27.54
C TYR A 4 3.06 9.89 -26.51
N TYR A 5 2.67 9.09 -25.53
CA TYR A 5 3.56 8.59 -24.50
C TYR A 5 4.14 7.25 -24.94
N HIS A 6 5.45 7.13 -24.81
CA HIS A 6 6.19 5.87 -24.94
C HIS A 6 6.61 5.45 -23.55
N ILE A 7 6.25 4.22 -23.16
CA ILE A 7 6.37 3.75 -21.78
C ILE A 7 7.25 2.49 -21.73
N ASP A 8 7.98 2.34 -20.63
CA ASP A 8 8.67 1.10 -20.28
C ASP A 8 7.65 0.01 -19.86
N LEU A 9 8.12 -1.24 -19.74
CA LEU A 9 7.34 -2.40 -19.29
C LEU A 9 6.65 -2.22 -17.93
N ASN A 10 7.24 -1.42 -17.04
CA ASN A 10 6.65 -1.07 -15.74
C ASN A 10 5.60 0.06 -15.83
N GLY A 11 5.40 0.63 -17.01
CA GLY A 11 4.47 1.72 -17.30
C GLY A 11 5.01 3.11 -17.02
N CYS A 12 6.31 3.29 -16.76
CA CYS A 12 6.91 4.60 -16.59
C CYS A 12 7.10 5.28 -17.96
N PRO A 13 6.70 6.56 -18.13
CA PRO A 13 6.96 7.31 -19.35
C PRO A 13 8.44 7.55 -19.61
N GLU A 14 8.96 7.07 -20.73
CA GLU A 14 10.35 7.32 -21.17
C GLU A 14 10.43 8.45 -22.20
N GLU A 15 9.44 8.58 -23.08
CA GLU A 15 9.42 9.62 -24.11
C GLU A 15 8.02 10.18 -24.35
N LEU A 16 7.96 11.44 -24.77
CA LEU A 16 6.75 12.13 -25.21
C LEU A 16 6.99 12.73 -26.59
N THR A 17 6.20 12.33 -27.58
CA THR A 17 6.30 12.86 -28.94
C THR A 17 5.05 13.63 -29.36
N ASP A 18 5.21 14.54 -30.32
CA ASP A 18 4.10 15.21 -30.99
C ASP A 18 3.47 14.36 -32.11
N GLU A 19 2.55 14.94 -32.88
CA GLU A 19 1.89 14.29 -34.02
C GLU A 19 2.77 14.07 -35.25
N ASN A 20 3.94 14.71 -35.32
CA ASN A 20 4.95 14.52 -36.36
C ASN A 20 6.01 13.49 -35.95
N GLY A 21 6.01 13.06 -34.69
CA GLY A 21 6.99 12.15 -34.11
C GLY A 21 8.22 12.85 -33.53
N ASP A 22 8.20 14.18 -33.40
CA ASP A 22 9.28 14.93 -32.78
C ASP A 22 9.25 14.72 -31.27
N ILE A 23 10.41 14.44 -30.67
CA ILE A 23 10.56 14.27 -29.22
C ILE A 23 10.41 15.64 -28.56
N LEU A 24 9.46 15.72 -27.62
CA LEU A 24 9.19 16.90 -26.81
C LEU A 24 9.85 16.81 -25.43
N TRP A 25 9.90 15.59 -24.89
CA TRP A 25 10.46 15.28 -23.58
C TRP A 25 10.94 13.82 -23.55
N GLU A 26 12.05 13.55 -22.88
CA GLU A 26 12.56 12.20 -22.63
C GLU A 26 13.15 12.06 -21.23
N CYS A 27 13.09 10.86 -20.68
CA CYS A 27 13.58 10.55 -19.34
C CYS A 27 13.95 9.07 -19.21
N SER A 28 14.96 8.78 -18.40
CA SER A 28 15.29 7.40 -17.98
C SER A 28 15.33 7.30 -16.47
N TYR A 29 15.11 6.09 -15.95
CA TYR A 29 14.91 5.85 -14.52
C TYR A 29 15.84 4.78 -13.96
N GLN A 30 16.17 4.93 -12.68
CA GLN A 30 16.65 3.84 -11.85
C GLN A 30 15.50 2.91 -11.46
N LEU A 31 15.84 1.78 -10.83
CA LEU A 31 14.89 0.73 -10.45
C LEU A 31 13.68 1.22 -9.63
N TRP A 32 13.86 2.26 -8.81
CA TRP A 32 12.84 2.81 -7.92
C TRP A 32 12.21 4.10 -8.46
N GLY A 33 12.37 4.41 -9.75
CA GLY A 33 11.70 5.54 -10.39
C GLY A 33 12.42 6.88 -10.24
N LYS A 34 13.62 6.90 -9.63
CA LYS A 34 14.48 8.09 -9.63
C LYS A 34 14.98 8.31 -11.05
N HIS A 35 14.79 9.51 -11.61
CA HIS A 35 15.32 9.80 -12.94
C HIS A 35 16.86 9.80 -12.94
N ILE A 36 17.47 9.26 -13.99
CA ILE A 36 18.90 9.35 -14.28
C ILE A 36 19.16 10.57 -15.14
N HIS A 37 18.34 10.78 -16.16
CA HIS A 37 18.30 12.00 -16.96
C HIS A 37 16.84 12.35 -17.28
N GLU A 38 16.56 13.64 -17.41
CA GLU A 38 15.29 14.21 -17.88
C GLU A 38 15.65 15.37 -18.82
N ILE A 39 15.18 15.32 -20.06
CA ILE A 39 15.50 16.31 -21.10
C ILE A 39 14.20 16.86 -21.66
N GLU A 40 14.03 18.18 -21.55
CA GLU A 40 12.94 18.93 -22.16
C GLU A 40 13.43 19.54 -23.47
N HIS A 41 12.98 19.01 -24.61
CA HIS A 41 13.32 19.53 -25.94
C HIS A 41 12.48 20.75 -26.31
N GLN A 42 11.30 20.88 -25.69
CA GLN A 42 10.42 22.04 -25.76
C GLN A 42 9.87 22.36 -24.37
N PRO A 43 9.32 23.58 -24.16
CA PRO A 43 8.72 23.96 -22.87
C PRO A 43 7.43 23.17 -22.63
N ILE A 44 7.56 21.96 -22.10
CA ILE A 44 6.46 21.06 -21.74
C ILE A 44 6.72 20.46 -20.37
N GLU A 45 5.71 20.52 -19.50
CA GLU A 45 5.83 19.96 -18.16
C GLU A 45 5.26 18.54 -18.12
N GLN A 46 6.14 17.55 -18.05
CA GLN A 46 5.79 16.13 -18.01
C GLN A 46 6.08 15.50 -16.65
N ASN A 47 5.03 15.37 -15.85
CA ASN A 47 5.15 14.93 -14.46
C ASN A 47 4.65 13.51 -14.20
N LEU A 48 4.15 12.75 -15.19
CA LEU A 48 3.75 11.37 -14.95
C LEU A 48 4.96 10.47 -14.66
N ARG A 49 4.81 9.54 -13.72
CA ARG A 49 5.83 8.56 -13.32
C ARG A 49 5.23 7.15 -13.43
N TYR A 50 5.55 6.24 -12.50
CA TYR A 50 4.88 4.93 -12.47
C TYR A 50 3.35 5.05 -12.43
N GLN A 51 2.65 3.95 -12.70
CA GLN A 51 1.19 3.93 -12.72
C GLN A 51 0.59 4.60 -11.46
N GLY A 52 -0.20 5.66 -11.68
CA GLY A 52 -0.86 6.43 -10.62
C GLY A 52 0.03 7.42 -9.86
N GLN A 53 1.29 7.61 -10.28
CA GLN A 53 2.23 8.54 -9.68
C GLN A 53 2.36 9.82 -10.51
N TYR A 54 2.43 10.95 -9.80
CA TYR A 54 2.68 12.29 -10.36
C TYR A 54 3.87 12.91 -9.63
N LEU A 55 4.90 13.34 -10.34
CA LEU A 55 6.04 14.05 -9.78
C LEU A 55 5.60 15.42 -9.28
N ASP A 56 5.79 15.65 -7.99
CA ASP A 56 5.84 16.99 -7.43
C ASP A 56 7.26 17.55 -7.60
N ARG A 57 7.42 18.49 -8.54
CA ARG A 57 8.73 19.08 -8.86
C ARG A 57 9.28 19.93 -7.71
N GLU A 58 8.46 20.44 -6.80
CA GLU A 58 8.94 21.24 -5.65
C GLU A 58 9.69 20.38 -4.64
N THR A 59 9.19 19.16 -4.40
CA THR A 59 9.75 18.25 -3.40
C THR A 59 10.63 17.15 -3.99
N GLY A 60 10.49 16.85 -5.28
CA GLY A 60 11.09 15.68 -5.92
C GLY A 60 10.38 14.36 -5.58
N LEU A 61 9.30 14.40 -4.79
CA LEU A 61 8.53 13.23 -4.40
C LEU A 61 7.45 12.90 -5.43
N HIS A 62 7.07 11.64 -5.48
CA HIS A 62 6.01 11.16 -6.37
C HIS A 62 4.69 11.08 -5.59
N TYR A 63 3.77 12.00 -5.87
CA TYR A 63 2.43 11.95 -5.33
C TYR A 63 1.65 10.78 -5.92
N ASN A 64 1.14 9.92 -5.05
CA ASN A 64 0.30 8.79 -5.40
C ASN A 64 -0.97 8.83 -4.54
N THR A 65 -1.98 9.55 -5.04
CA THR A 65 -3.33 9.74 -4.51
C THR A 65 -3.45 10.27 -3.08
N PHE A 66 -2.84 9.61 -2.10
CA PHE A 66 -2.88 9.96 -0.68
C PHE A 66 -1.49 9.92 -0.02
N ARG A 67 -0.44 9.54 -0.75
CA ARG A 67 0.91 9.42 -0.22
C ARG A 67 1.95 10.00 -1.16
N TYR A 68 3.03 10.50 -0.58
CA TYR A 68 4.25 10.80 -1.32
C TYR A 68 5.22 9.62 -1.27
N TYR A 69 5.61 9.12 -2.44
CA TYR A 69 6.66 8.13 -2.64
C TYR A 69 8.00 8.82 -2.87
N ASP A 70 9.02 8.39 -2.14
CA ASP A 70 10.40 8.84 -2.28
C ASP A 70 11.16 7.86 -3.18
N PRO A 71 11.51 8.26 -4.41
CA PRO A 71 12.23 7.40 -5.35
C PRO A 71 13.70 7.19 -4.99
N ASP A 72 14.31 8.02 -4.13
CA ASP A 72 15.70 7.87 -3.69
C ASP A 72 15.88 6.64 -2.79
N ILE A 73 14.89 6.38 -1.93
CA ILE A 73 14.89 5.28 -0.96
C ILE A 73 13.87 4.18 -1.29
N GLY A 74 13.10 4.36 -2.35
CA GLY A 74 12.15 3.38 -2.88
C GLY A 74 10.95 3.09 -1.98
N ARG A 75 10.43 4.07 -1.24
CA ARG A 75 9.30 3.86 -0.30
C ARG A 75 8.41 5.09 -0.13
N PHE A 76 7.23 4.89 0.41
CA PHE A 76 6.38 6.01 0.85
C PHE A 76 6.97 6.74 2.07
N THR A 77 6.93 8.07 2.03
CA THR A 77 7.35 8.97 3.12
C THR A 77 6.32 9.00 4.25
N GLN A 78 5.05 8.75 3.90
CA GLN A 78 3.93 8.78 4.82
C GLN A 78 3.46 7.34 5.09
N PRO A 79 3.06 7.04 6.35
CA PRO A 79 2.29 5.84 6.65
C PRO A 79 1.06 5.75 5.75
N ASP A 80 0.60 4.52 5.47
CA ASP A 80 -0.62 4.32 4.69
C ASP A 80 -1.80 5.09 5.34
N PRO A 81 -2.46 6.03 4.64
CA PRO A 81 -3.60 6.76 5.18
C PRO A 81 -4.80 5.86 5.42
N ILE A 82 -4.83 4.66 4.83
CA ILE A 82 -5.77 3.61 5.23
C ILE A 82 -5.47 3.08 6.64
N GLY A 83 -4.25 3.26 7.13
CA GLY A 83 -3.76 2.73 8.39
C GLY A 83 -4.15 1.26 8.58
N LEU A 84 -4.94 1.01 9.62
CA LEU A 84 -5.47 -0.31 9.96
C LEU A 84 -6.73 -0.74 9.19
N LEU A 85 -7.25 0.02 8.20
CA LEU A 85 -8.14 -0.60 7.19
C LEU A 85 -7.35 -1.47 6.19
N GLY A 86 -6.02 -1.50 6.32
CA GLY A 86 -5.17 -2.63 5.88
C GLY A 86 -5.31 -3.88 6.77
N GLY A 87 -6.27 -3.90 7.71
CA GLY A 87 -6.77 -5.13 8.31
C GLY A 87 -7.40 -6.04 7.26
N LEU A 88 -8.06 -7.10 7.71
CA LEU A 88 -8.70 -8.05 6.81
C LEU A 88 -10.10 -7.56 6.44
N ASN A 89 -10.30 -7.12 5.20
CA ASN A 89 -11.63 -6.75 4.72
C ASN A 89 -12.47 -8.01 4.35
N LEU A 90 -13.77 -7.86 4.09
CA LEU A 90 -14.67 -9.00 3.80
C LEU A 90 -14.24 -9.79 2.55
N THR A 91 -13.82 -9.09 1.49
CA THR A 91 -13.35 -9.73 0.25
C THR A 91 -12.06 -10.52 0.50
N GLU A 92 -11.10 -9.94 1.22
CA GLU A 92 -9.85 -10.61 1.59
C GLU A 92 -10.11 -11.79 2.55
N TYR A 93 -11.06 -11.67 3.48
CA TYR A 93 -11.45 -12.78 4.35
C TYR A 93 -12.04 -13.93 3.54
N ASP A 94 -12.96 -13.64 2.61
CA ASP A 94 -13.55 -14.65 1.73
C ASP A 94 -12.50 -15.32 0.84
N GLU A 95 -11.55 -14.55 0.29
CA GLU A 95 -10.42 -15.07 -0.46
C GLU A 95 -9.49 -15.92 0.40
N LEU A 96 -9.17 -15.47 1.61
CA LEU A 96 -8.32 -16.20 2.56
C LEU A 96 -8.96 -17.54 2.93
N ILE A 97 -10.27 -17.59 3.15
CA ILE A 97 -10.98 -18.85 3.45
C ILE A 97 -11.02 -19.78 2.22
N LYS A 98 -11.18 -19.25 1.01
CA LYS A 98 -11.24 -20.06 -0.23
C LYS A 98 -9.90 -20.57 -0.69
N THR A 99 -8.87 -19.72 -0.61
CA THR A 99 -7.57 -19.95 -1.26
C THR A 99 -6.45 -20.24 -0.28
N GLU A 100 -6.68 -19.95 1.01
CA GLU A 100 -5.66 -20.02 2.08
C GLU A 100 -4.47 -19.11 1.84
N LYS A 101 -4.67 -18.06 1.04
CA LYS A 101 -3.66 -17.05 0.71
C LYS A 101 -4.07 -15.68 1.23
N TRP A 102 -3.10 -15.00 1.83
CA TRP A 102 -3.16 -13.59 2.18
C TRP A 102 -2.88 -12.77 0.92
N THR A 103 -3.88 -12.02 0.50
CA THR A 103 -3.81 -11.09 -0.64
C THR A 103 -3.95 -9.66 -0.12
N SER A 104 -3.60 -8.69 -0.97
CA SER A 104 -3.84 -7.28 -0.70
C SER A 104 -4.12 -6.57 -2.02
N PRO A 105 -5.06 -5.61 -2.05
CA PRO A 105 -5.30 -4.79 -3.22
C PRO A 105 -4.00 -4.09 -3.68
N PRO A 106 -3.85 -3.82 -4.99
CA PRO A 106 -2.64 -3.17 -5.55
C PRO A 106 -2.27 -1.81 -4.93
N SER A 107 -3.21 -1.17 -4.21
CA SER A 107 -3.05 0.13 -3.57
C SER A 107 -2.74 0.08 -2.07
N THR A 108 -2.57 -1.12 -1.49
CA THR A 108 -2.33 -1.30 -0.04
C THR A 108 -0.95 -1.89 0.22
N LEU A 109 -0.44 -1.71 1.44
CA LEU A 109 0.77 -2.41 1.88
C LEU A 109 0.60 -3.92 1.67
N GLU A 110 1.64 -4.58 1.16
CA GLU A 110 1.68 -6.04 0.99
C GLU A 110 1.82 -6.78 2.34
N GLY A 111 1.09 -6.36 3.38
CA GLY A 111 1.16 -6.96 4.71
C GLY A 111 -0.02 -6.54 5.60
N LYS A 112 -0.16 -7.23 6.73
CA LYS A 112 -1.28 -7.06 7.65
C LYS A 112 -0.79 -6.74 9.06
N TRP A 113 -1.55 -5.89 9.73
CA TRP A 113 -1.39 -5.62 11.15
C TRP A 113 -2.27 -6.54 11.99
N PHE A 114 -1.70 -7.05 13.08
CA PHE A 114 -2.36 -7.94 14.02
C PHE A 114 -2.32 -7.36 15.43
N ALA A 115 -3.47 -7.31 16.09
CA ALA A 115 -3.53 -7.09 17.53
C ALA A 115 -2.94 -8.26 18.29
N GLU A 116 -2.13 -7.98 19.31
CA GLU A 116 -1.70 -9.04 20.23
C GLU A 116 -2.80 -9.42 21.24
N SER A 117 -3.87 -8.62 21.36
CA SER A 117 -4.98 -8.90 22.26
C SER A 117 -6.34 -8.68 21.60
N TYR A 118 -7.32 -9.49 22.01
CA TYR A 118 -8.72 -9.34 21.57
C TYR A 118 -9.31 -7.99 21.96
N LYS A 119 -8.94 -7.47 23.14
CA LYS A 119 -9.42 -6.16 23.62
C LYS A 119 -8.95 -5.05 22.69
N ASP A 120 -7.68 -5.05 22.30
CA ASP A 120 -7.13 -4.04 21.40
C ASP A 120 -7.75 -4.13 20.00
N ALA A 121 -8.01 -5.35 19.50
CA ALA A 121 -8.72 -5.57 18.25
C ALA A 121 -10.15 -4.98 18.27
N ILE A 122 -10.87 -5.15 19.38
CA ILE A 122 -12.20 -4.54 19.56
C ILE A 122 -12.10 -3.03 19.58
N THR A 123 -11.18 -2.48 20.37
CA THR A 123 -10.99 -1.03 20.46
C THR A 123 -10.59 -0.42 19.11
N TRP A 124 -9.80 -1.11 18.28
CA TRP A 124 -9.57 -0.69 16.90
C TRP A 124 -10.84 -0.71 16.07
N GLY A 125 -11.61 -1.81 16.08
CA GLY A 125 -12.86 -1.89 15.33
C GLY A 125 -13.88 -0.82 15.74
N GLU A 126 -13.97 -0.48 17.02
CA GLU A 126 -14.83 0.59 17.53
C GLU A 126 -14.36 1.98 17.09
N LYS A 127 -13.06 2.28 17.24
CA LYS A 127 -12.51 3.60 16.84
C LYS A 127 -12.51 3.82 15.34
N MET A 128 -12.21 2.78 14.56
CA MET A 128 -11.96 2.88 13.12
C MET A 128 -13.14 2.41 12.26
N GLY A 129 -14.12 1.71 12.84
CA GLY A 129 -15.27 1.17 12.11
C GLY A 129 -16.33 2.22 11.74
N HIS A 130 -16.11 3.50 12.04
CA HIS A 130 -17.03 4.62 11.74
C HIS A 130 -18.49 4.35 12.18
N GLY A 131 -18.68 3.69 13.32
CA GLY A 131 -20.01 3.31 13.84
C GLY A 131 -20.67 2.11 13.12
N GLY A 132 -19.97 1.49 12.16
CA GLY A 132 -20.37 0.28 11.47
C GLY A 132 -20.03 -0.99 12.26
N ASN A 133 -20.82 -2.05 12.07
CA ASN A 133 -20.52 -3.36 12.63
C ASN A 133 -19.28 -3.95 11.96
N PHE A 134 -18.53 -4.79 12.70
CA PHE A 134 -17.29 -5.38 12.20
C PHE A 134 -17.11 -6.82 12.68
N HIS A 135 -16.14 -7.53 12.08
CA HIS A 135 -15.70 -8.83 12.55
C HIS A 135 -14.30 -8.73 13.16
N VAL A 136 -14.08 -9.46 14.25
CA VAL A 136 -12.73 -9.76 14.75
C VAL A 136 -12.38 -11.17 14.32
N VAL A 137 -11.22 -11.33 13.68
CA VAL A 137 -10.71 -12.63 13.22
C VAL A 137 -9.44 -12.95 13.99
N GLN A 138 -9.39 -14.13 14.62
CA GLN A 138 -8.17 -14.62 15.26
C GLN A 138 -7.42 -15.56 14.31
N VAL A 139 -6.11 -15.39 14.25
CA VAL A 139 -5.17 -16.31 13.58
C VAL A 139 -4.15 -16.84 14.59
N SER A 140 -3.48 -17.93 14.26
CA SER A 140 -2.32 -18.43 15.01
C SER A 140 -1.08 -18.28 14.13
N VAL A 141 -0.15 -17.43 14.56
CA VAL A 141 1.10 -17.16 13.84
C VAL A 141 2.22 -17.93 14.55
N PRO A 142 3.05 -18.70 13.82
CA PRO A 142 4.22 -19.36 14.41
C PRO A 142 5.16 -18.38 15.11
N ASP A 143 5.74 -18.77 16.25
CA ASP A 143 6.58 -17.89 17.09
C ASP A 143 7.76 -17.29 16.32
N ASN A 144 8.40 -18.06 15.45
CA ASN A 144 9.51 -17.56 14.62
C ASN A 144 9.10 -16.41 13.68
N ILE A 145 7.88 -16.44 13.15
CA ILE A 145 7.33 -15.36 12.32
C ILE A 145 6.89 -14.21 13.20
N ALA A 146 6.16 -14.50 14.29
CA ALA A 146 5.70 -13.49 15.21
C ALA A 146 6.87 -12.69 15.79
N ASP A 147 7.97 -13.34 16.17
CA ASP A 147 9.12 -12.68 16.79
C ASP A 147 9.97 -11.84 15.83
N ALA A 148 10.00 -12.24 14.56
CA ALA A 148 10.62 -11.48 13.48
C ALA A 148 9.73 -10.34 12.94
N ALA A 149 8.43 -10.36 13.25
CA ALA A 149 7.49 -9.32 12.82
C ALA A 149 7.86 -7.95 13.39
N TYR A 150 7.52 -6.90 12.65
CA TYR A 150 7.68 -5.53 13.16
C TYR A 150 6.70 -5.32 14.32
N LYS A 151 7.23 -4.91 15.49
CA LYS A 151 6.48 -4.75 16.73
C LYS A 151 6.22 -3.27 17.00
N ASN A 152 4.98 -2.93 17.30
CA ASN A 152 4.63 -1.62 17.84
C ASN A 152 3.96 -1.82 19.21
N PRO A 153 4.57 -1.36 20.33
CA PRO A 153 4.02 -1.59 21.65
C PRO A 153 2.73 -0.79 21.93
N ARG A 154 2.41 0.22 21.11
CA ARG A 154 1.26 1.09 21.30
C ARG A 154 0.79 1.71 19.98
N LEU A 155 0.42 0.87 19.02
CA LEU A 155 -0.09 1.31 17.73
C LEU A 155 -1.39 2.11 17.92
N ASP A 156 -1.45 3.29 17.30
CA ASP A 156 -2.55 4.28 17.40
C ASP A 156 -2.96 4.65 18.83
N GLY A 157 -2.04 4.54 19.78
CA GLY A 157 -2.30 4.81 21.19
C GLY A 157 -3.13 3.72 21.89
N ILE A 158 -3.50 2.63 21.20
CA ILE A 158 -4.38 1.57 21.72
C ILE A 158 -3.58 0.49 22.43
N GLY A 159 -2.78 -0.28 21.69
CA GLY A 159 -2.19 -1.49 22.25
C GLY A 159 -1.08 -2.07 21.37
N LYS A 160 -0.60 -3.24 21.79
CA LYS A 160 0.51 -3.93 21.11
C LYS A 160 0.03 -4.51 19.79
N ALA A 161 0.83 -4.30 18.75
CA ALA A 161 0.54 -4.75 17.41
C ALA A 161 1.78 -5.33 16.74
N ARG A 162 1.56 -6.23 15.78
CA ARG A 162 2.59 -6.74 14.88
C ARG A 162 2.20 -6.55 13.43
N PHE A 163 3.14 -6.08 12.61
CA PHE A 163 3.00 -6.05 11.17
C PHE A 163 3.75 -7.23 10.54
N ILE A 164 3.08 -7.94 9.63
CA ILE A 164 3.65 -9.10 8.93
C ILE A 164 3.33 -8.97 7.44
N ASP A 165 4.36 -9.04 6.59
CA ASP A 165 4.21 -9.07 5.14
C ASP A 165 3.46 -10.33 4.67
N ASN A 166 2.62 -10.18 3.65
CA ASN A 166 1.85 -11.24 3.00
C ASN A 166 2.75 -12.35 2.48
N VAL A 167 3.93 -12.02 1.95
CA VAL A 167 4.93 -13.00 1.52
C VAL A 167 5.32 -13.93 2.66
N VAL A 168 5.49 -13.38 3.88
CA VAL A 168 5.81 -14.17 5.07
C VAL A 168 4.59 -14.93 5.57
N LEU A 169 3.41 -14.29 5.62
CA LEU A 169 2.16 -14.93 6.02
C LEU A 169 1.84 -16.17 5.15
N ASN A 170 2.06 -16.05 3.83
CA ASN A 170 1.80 -17.11 2.86
C ASN A 170 2.81 -18.26 2.92
N LYS A 171 4.04 -18.05 3.42
CA LYS A 171 5.01 -19.15 3.63
C LYS A 171 4.55 -20.16 4.69
N ALA A 172 3.86 -19.69 5.73
CA ALA A 172 3.39 -20.53 6.83
C ALA A 172 1.93 -21.02 6.69
N LYS A 173 1.21 -20.60 5.63
CA LYS A 173 -0.21 -20.94 5.39
C LYS A 173 -1.08 -20.67 6.62
N ILE A 174 -0.93 -19.48 7.21
CA ILE A 174 -1.66 -19.07 8.41
C ILE A 174 -3.14 -18.90 8.08
N LYS A 175 -4.03 -19.58 8.84
CA LYS A 175 -5.48 -19.57 8.61
C LYS A 175 -6.24 -18.93 9.77
N PRO A 176 -7.44 -18.38 9.52
CA PRO A 176 -8.38 -18.00 10.57
C PRO A 176 -8.71 -19.20 11.47
N LYS A 177 -8.56 -19.00 12.78
CA LYS A 177 -8.98 -19.97 13.81
C LYS A 177 -10.46 -19.81 14.13
N TRP A 178 -10.92 -18.57 14.24
CA TRP A 178 -12.31 -18.20 14.40
C TRP A 178 -12.53 -16.76 13.97
N SER A 179 -13.79 -16.40 13.71
CA SER A 179 -14.23 -15.03 13.53
C SER A 179 -15.45 -14.76 14.42
N LYS A 180 -15.57 -13.51 14.89
CA LYS A 180 -16.67 -13.08 15.75
C LYS A 180 -17.24 -11.76 15.26
N TYR A 181 -18.54 -11.74 15.06
CA TYR A 181 -19.27 -10.51 14.69
C TYR A 181 -19.47 -9.62 15.92
N ILE A 182 -19.19 -8.33 15.75
CA ILE A 182 -19.33 -7.31 16.78
C ILE A 182 -20.31 -6.27 16.26
N ARG A 183 -21.43 -6.17 16.96
CA ARG A 183 -22.43 -5.14 16.69
C ARG A 183 -22.06 -3.89 17.47
N GLN A 184 -21.83 -2.79 16.77
CA GLN A 184 -21.64 -1.50 17.43
C GLN A 184 -23.00 -0.96 17.89
N PRO A 185 -23.08 -0.34 19.07
CA PRO A 185 -24.27 0.39 19.46
C PRO A 185 -24.50 1.50 18.43
N LYS A 186 -25.71 1.56 17.86
CA LYS A 186 -26.09 2.68 17.01
C LYS A 186 -26.14 3.93 17.88
N CYS A 187 -25.36 4.95 17.52
CA CYS A 187 -25.52 6.30 18.05
C CYS A 187 -26.93 6.82 17.70
#